data_AF-A0A934ZK41-F1
#
_entry.id   AF-A0A934ZK41-F1
#
_cell.length_a   1.000
_cell.length_b   1.000
_cell.length_c   1.000
_cell.angle_alpha   90.00
_cell.angle_beta   90.00
_cell.angle_gamma   90.00
#
_symmetry.space_group_name_H-M   'P 1'
#
loop_
_entity.id
_entity.type
_entity.pdbx_description
1 polymer ?
#
loop_
_entity_poly.entity_id
_entity_poly.type
_entity_poly.pdbx_seq_one_letter_code
_entity_poly.pdbx_strand_id
1 'polypeptide(L)'
;MTADDYLRLALHTGSPDAAAVYAEKGLRYASDRVDAETRVLLLREIYRSHLYARRVRSAHAVARKMVRLGVAQEIAHVDLGRACLALGWWMRAAQAYRIAARNAPASRRALHWFSVGIALHHAEQTEEALSALDRAVRWSLNTRSLHRAYAALVRLDAGELPSDIDDLAERIDDLEAARCGEGFGRFVLGLLHAAGGDRGRARRHLVIFIRRNQHDPMRAVTLAHELRRARLCLRALRGSPQSPSSPPPSQPVPAG
;
A
#
# COMPACT_ATOMS: atom_id res chain seq x y z
N MET A 1 12.92 32.29 17.80
CA MET A 1 12.88 31.27 16.73
C MET A 1 11.55 31.36 16.03
N THR A 2 11.56 31.34 14.70
CA THR A 2 10.36 31.38 13.86
C THR A 2 9.76 29.98 13.66
N ALA A 3 8.56 29.91 13.06
CA ALA A 3 7.96 28.63 12.68
C ALA A 3 8.84 27.86 11.68
N ASP A 4 9.48 28.57 10.74
CA ASP A 4 10.40 27.99 9.76
C ASP A 4 11.64 27.41 10.42
N ASP A 5 12.18 28.07 11.45
CA ASP A 5 13.33 27.54 12.20
C ASP A 5 12.94 26.23 12.89
N TYR A 6 11.75 26.15 13.49
CA TYR A 6 11.25 24.92 14.08
C TYR A 6 10.95 23.83 13.05
N LEU A 7 10.44 24.19 11.87
CA LEU A 7 10.23 23.25 10.78
C LEU A 7 11.58 22.68 10.30
N ARG A 8 12.59 23.53 10.10
CA ARG A 8 13.95 23.09 9.76
C ARG A 8 14.49 22.14 10.81
N LEU A 9 14.36 22.45 12.10
CA LEU A 9 14.78 21.54 13.17
C LEU A 9 14.05 20.20 13.09
N ALA A 10 12.71 20.22 12.94
CA ALA A 10 11.91 19.01 12.85
C ALA A 10 12.39 18.08 11.72
N LEU A 11 12.67 18.63 10.54
CA LEU A 11 13.13 17.89 9.36
C LEU A 11 14.52 17.24 9.52
N HIS A 12 15.37 17.76 10.40
CA HIS A 12 16.77 17.30 10.55
C HIS A 12 17.04 16.46 11.81
N THR A 13 16.03 16.20 12.64
CA THR A 13 16.21 15.43 13.89
C THR A 13 16.52 13.95 13.70
N GLY A 14 16.17 13.36 12.54
CA GLY A 14 16.31 11.93 12.27
C GLY A 14 15.38 11.00 13.06
N SER A 15 14.55 11.51 13.97
CA SER A 15 13.60 10.74 14.77
C SER A 15 12.18 11.33 14.68
N PRO A 16 11.15 10.52 14.36
CA PRO A 16 9.77 11.02 14.29
C PRO A 16 9.31 11.70 15.58
N ASP A 17 9.69 11.17 16.75
CA ASP A 17 9.26 11.74 18.03
C ASP A 17 9.95 13.07 18.32
N ALA A 18 11.25 13.19 18.02
CA ALA A 18 11.96 14.47 18.13
C ALA A 18 11.42 15.51 17.13
N ALA A 19 11.12 15.07 15.90
CA ALA A 19 10.51 15.91 14.87
C ALA A 19 9.16 16.47 15.33
N ALA A 20 8.31 15.64 15.95
CA ALA A 20 7.03 16.08 16.49
C ALA A 20 7.18 17.12 17.62
N VAL A 21 8.16 16.96 18.51
CA VAL A 21 8.42 17.96 19.57
C VAL A 21 8.76 19.33 18.97
N TYR A 22 9.64 19.40 17.98
CA TYR A 22 9.92 20.68 17.31
C TYR A 22 8.73 21.21 16.53
N ALA A 23 7.97 20.33 15.87
CA ALA A 23 6.78 20.72 15.16
C ALA A 23 5.71 21.35 16.09
N GLU A 24 5.49 20.74 17.26
CA GLU A 24 4.59 21.28 18.29
C GLU A 24 5.08 22.63 18.84
N LYS A 25 6.39 22.79 19.04
CA LYS A 25 6.98 24.09 19.42
C LYS A 25 6.75 25.16 18.35
N GLY A 26 6.93 24.81 17.07
CA GLY A 26 6.66 25.71 15.95
C GLY A 26 5.20 26.17 15.88
N LEU A 27 4.26 25.25 16.11
CA LEU A 27 2.83 25.58 16.15
C LEU A 27 2.44 26.42 17.37
N ARG A 28 3.12 26.23 18.52
CA ARG A 28 2.81 26.93 19.78
C ARG A 28 3.42 28.32 19.85
N TYR A 29 4.72 28.45 19.58
CA TYR A 29 5.47 29.69 19.84
C TYR A 29 5.43 30.69 18.69
N ALA A 30 4.95 30.28 17.52
CA ALA A 30 4.79 31.16 16.36
C ALA A 30 3.34 31.26 15.87
N SER A 31 2.35 30.87 16.69
CA SER A 31 0.94 30.66 16.30
C SER A 31 0.35 31.75 15.42
N ASP A 32 0.67 33.01 15.72
CA ASP A 32 0.07 34.19 15.09
C ASP A 32 0.79 34.62 13.79
N ARG A 33 1.91 33.96 13.46
CA ARG A 33 2.77 34.26 12.29
C ARG A 33 3.05 33.05 11.39
N VAL A 34 2.41 31.90 11.63
CA VAL A 34 2.60 30.71 10.76
C VAL A 34 1.64 30.77 9.59
N ASP A 35 2.17 30.85 8.37
CA ASP A 35 1.40 30.69 7.15
C ASP A 35 0.80 29.27 7.04
N ALA A 36 -0.19 29.10 6.17
CA ALA A 36 -0.91 27.83 6.06
C ALA A 36 -0.03 26.68 5.56
N GLU A 37 0.97 26.94 4.71
CA GLU A 37 1.84 25.90 4.14
C GLU A 37 2.80 25.36 5.20
N THR A 38 3.49 26.26 5.90
CA THR A 38 4.36 25.91 7.03
C THR A 38 3.58 25.16 8.11
N ARG A 39 2.34 25.60 8.38
CA ARG A 39 1.45 24.93 9.33
C ARG A 39 1.11 23.50 8.89
N VAL A 40 0.83 23.25 7.61
CA VAL A 40 0.60 21.90 7.08
C VAL A 40 1.86 21.03 7.25
N LEU A 41 3.05 21.56 6.98
CA LEU A 41 4.30 20.82 7.08
C LEU A 41 4.63 20.43 8.53
N LEU A 42 4.46 21.35 9.50
CA LEU A 42 4.61 21.05 10.92
C LEU A 42 3.60 19.98 11.37
N LEU A 43 2.32 20.12 11.00
CA LEU A 43 1.31 19.10 11.30
C LEU A 43 1.67 17.74 10.68
N ARG A 44 2.31 17.72 9.50
CA ARG A 44 2.71 16.49 8.83
C ARG A 44 3.77 15.73 9.63
N GLU A 45 4.70 16.41 10.28
CA GLU A 45 5.68 15.74 11.14
C GLU A 45 5.03 15.13 12.39
N ILE A 46 4.06 15.82 13.00
CA ILE A 46 3.25 15.27 14.11
C ILE A 46 2.45 14.04 13.65
N TYR A 47 1.83 14.12 12.46
CA TYR A 47 1.13 12.99 11.84
C TYR A 47 2.05 11.78 11.67
N ARG A 48 3.29 11.99 11.18
CA ARG A 48 4.28 10.91 10.99
C ARG A 48 4.70 10.27 12.32
N SER A 49 4.95 11.07 13.36
CA SER A 49 5.21 10.52 14.71
C SER A 49 4.05 9.66 15.20
N HIS A 50 2.81 10.12 15.03
CA HIS A 50 1.64 9.34 15.42
C HIS A 50 1.55 8.00 14.67
N LEU A 51 1.77 7.98 13.37
CA LEU A 51 1.78 6.72 12.62
C LEU A 51 2.93 5.80 13.04
N TYR A 52 4.14 6.35 13.24
CA TYR A 52 5.30 5.59 13.69
C TYR A 52 5.03 4.91 15.04
N ALA A 53 4.41 5.64 15.98
CA ALA A 53 3.99 5.12 17.27
C ALA A 53 2.66 4.34 17.25
N ARG A 54 2.14 4.00 16.06
CA ARG A 54 0.87 3.27 15.85
C ARG A 54 -0.37 3.94 16.47
N ARG A 55 -0.32 5.25 16.75
CA ARG A 55 -1.43 6.08 17.22
C ARG A 55 -2.30 6.54 16.03
N VAL A 56 -2.90 5.59 15.31
CA VAL A 56 -3.58 5.84 14.03
C VAL A 56 -4.75 6.82 14.15
N ARG A 57 -5.52 6.77 15.25
CA ARG A 57 -6.62 7.73 15.50
C ARG A 57 -6.11 9.16 15.66
N SER A 58 -4.98 9.35 16.34
CA SER A 58 -4.32 10.65 16.48
C SER A 58 -3.79 11.13 15.14
N ALA A 59 -3.16 10.24 14.36
CA ALA A 59 -2.71 10.55 12.99
C ALA A 59 -3.87 11.02 12.11
N HIS A 60 -5.01 10.31 12.11
CA HIS A 60 -6.22 10.71 11.40
C HIS A 60 -6.72 12.10 11.85
N ALA A 61 -6.73 12.38 13.16
CA ALA A 61 -7.14 13.69 13.68
C ALA A 61 -6.24 14.83 13.18
N VAL A 62 -4.92 14.59 13.12
CA VAL A 62 -3.95 15.54 12.57
C VAL A 62 -4.12 15.72 11.06
N ALA A 63 -4.29 14.63 10.30
CA ALA A 63 -4.54 14.70 8.85
C ALA A 63 -5.82 15.49 8.52
N ARG A 64 -6.88 15.34 9.32
CA ARG A 64 -8.08 16.20 9.20
C ARG A 64 -7.81 17.67 9.47
N LYS A 65 -6.91 18.01 10.40
CA LYS A 65 -6.47 19.40 10.60
C LYS A 65 -5.75 19.91 9.34
N MET A 66 -4.85 19.12 8.75
CA MET A 66 -4.15 19.49 7.52
C MET A 66 -5.13 19.78 6.37
N VAL A 67 -6.11 18.91 6.13
CA VAL A 67 -7.12 19.11 5.07
C VAL A 67 -7.91 20.41 5.26
N ARG A 68 -8.26 20.77 6.50
CA ARG A 68 -8.98 22.02 6.80
C ARG A 68 -8.19 23.30 6.51
N LEU A 69 -6.87 23.22 6.37
CA LEU A 69 -6.04 24.40 6.08
C LEU A 69 -6.15 24.87 4.62
N GLY A 70 -6.78 24.10 3.73
CA GLY A 70 -7.03 24.56 2.37
C GLY A 70 -5.82 24.50 1.42
N VAL A 71 -4.60 24.34 1.93
CA VAL A 71 -3.36 24.28 1.14
C VAL A 71 -2.77 22.86 1.04
N ALA A 72 -1.85 22.65 0.09
CA ALA A 72 -1.18 21.36 -0.14
C ALA A 72 -2.16 20.16 -0.24
N GLN A 73 -3.28 20.36 -0.96
CA GLN A 73 -4.44 19.48 -1.01
C GLN A 73 -4.10 18.03 -1.36
N GLU A 74 -3.19 17.80 -2.32
CA GLU A 74 -2.72 16.46 -2.67
C GLU A 74 -2.14 15.74 -1.44
N ILE A 75 -1.17 16.37 -0.77
CA ILE A 75 -0.43 15.77 0.33
C ILE A 75 -1.34 15.54 1.54
N ALA A 76 -2.14 16.54 1.91
CA ALA A 76 -3.06 16.44 3.05
C ALA A 76 -4.08 15.31 2.87
N HIS A 77 -4.62 15.13 1.66
CA HIS A 77 -5.56 14.06 1.36
C HIS A 77 -4.91 12.69 1.23
N VAL A 78 -3.66 12.59 0.78
CA VAL A 78 -2.89 11.32 0.84
C VAL A 78 -2.72 10.86 2.28
N ASP A 79 -2.31 11.77 3.18
CA ASP A 79 -2.07 11.43 4.58
C ASP A 79 -3.39 11.12 5.30
N LEU A 80 -4.50 11.79 4.97
CA LEU A 80 -5.83 11.41 5.43
C LEU A 80 -6.24 10.02 4.92
N GLY A 81 -6.04 9.75 3.63
CA GLY A 81 -6.35 8.47 3.01
C GLY A 81 -5.61 7.31 3.65
N ARG A 82 -4.32 7.48 3.95
CA ARG A 82 -3.48 6.48 4.65
C ARG A 82 -3.96 6.20 6.07
N ALA A 83 -4.33 7.24 6.81
CA ALA A 83 -4.88 7.05 8.15
C ALA A 83 -6.24 6.33 8.11
N CYS A 84 -7.12 6.67 7.16
CA CYS A 84 -8.38 5.96 6.95
C CYS A 84 -8.14 4.49 6.55
N LEU A 85 -7.19 4.22 5.66
CA LEU A 85 -6.82 2.87 5.25
C LEU A 85 -6.33 2.05 6.47
N ALA A 86 -5.44 2.60 7.29
CA ALA A 86 -4.95 1.94 8.50
C ALA A 86 -6.06 1.70 9.56
N LEU A 87 -7.15 2.48 9.53
CA LEU A 87 -8.32 2.30 10.39
C LEU A 87 -9.39 1.34 9.82
N GLY A 88 -9.21 0.86 8.59
CA GLY A 88 -10.22 0.06 7.90
C GLY A 88 -11.38 0.86 7.32
N TRP A 89 -11.25 2.18 7.22
CA TRP A 89 -12.29 3.06 6.67
C TRP A 89 -12.13 3.21 5.17
N TRP A 90 -12.31 2.09 4.47
CA TRP A 90 -11.99 1.91 3.05
C TRP A 90 -12.64 2.96 2.14
N MET A 91 -13.95 3.18 2.28
CA MET A 91 -14.66 4.17 1.46
C MET A 91 -14.19 5.61 1.72
N ARG A 92 -13.85 5.95 2.97
CA ARG A 92 -13.28 7.27 3.30
C ARG A 92 -11.86 7.41 2.76
N ALA A 93 -11.07 6.33 2.76
CA ALA A 93 -9.74 6.31 2.15
C ALA A 93 -9.83 6.55 0.64
N ALA A 94 -10.72 5.84 -0.05
CA ALA A 94 -10.97 6.02 -1.47
C ALA A 94 -11.40 7.46 -1.81
N GLN A 95 -12.29 8.06 -1.02
CA GLN A 95 -12.70 9.46 -1.20
C GLN A 95 -11.51 10.42 -1.06
N ALA A 96 -10.70 10.26 -0.02
CA ALA A 96 -9.52 11.09 0.19
C ALA A 96 -8.53 10.96 -0.98
N TYR A 97 -8.22 9.74 -1.41
CA TYR A 97 -7.31 9.54 -2.55
C TYR A 97 -7.86 10.06 -3.88
N ARG A 98 -9.18 10.08 -4.10
CA ARG A 98 -9.78 10.74 -5.28
C ARG A 98 -9.51 12.24 -5.26
N ILE A 99 -9.60 12.90 -4.10
CA ILE A 99 -9.28 14.32 -3.98
C ILE A 99 -7.77 14.54 -4.21
N ALA A 100 -6.92 13.68 -3.65
CA ALA A 100 -5.48 13.73 -3.92
C ALA A 100 -5.17 13.59 -5.42
N ALA A 101 -5.79 12.63 -6.11
CA ALA A 101 -5.60 12.42 -7.54
C ALA A 101 -5.99 13.64 -8.39
N ARG A 102 -7.07 14.35 -8.03
CA ARG A 102 -7.51 15.57 -8.74
C ARG A 102 -6.52 16.74 -8.56
N ASN A 103 -5.89 16.83 -7.39
CA ASN A 103 -4.95 17.89 -7.06
C ASN A 103 -3.49 17.56 -7.38
N ALA A 104 -3.21 16.35 -7.88
CA ALA A 104 -1.86 15.91 -8.17
C ALA A 104 -1.38 16.34 -9.57
N PRO A 105 -0.07 16.62 -9.72
CA PRO A 105 0.56 16.69 -11.02
C PRO A 105 0.36 15.39 -11.80
N ALA A 106 0.34 15.47 -13.14
CA ALA A 106 0.09 14.32 -14.01
C ALA A 106 0.98 13.11 -13.68
N SER A 107 2.27 13.34 -13.37
CA SER A 107 3.24 12.30 -13.03
C SER A 107 2.91 11.50 -11.76
N ARG A 108 2.06 12.03 -10.87
CA ARG A 108 1.65 11.34 -9.63
C ARG A 108 0.20 10.85 -9.63
N ARG A 109 -0.59 11.18 -10.66
CA ARG A 109 -2.01 10.78 -10.74
C ARG A 109 -2.19 9.27 -10.72
N ALA A 110 -1.32 8.53 -11.40
CA ALA A 110 -1.38 7.07 -11.46
C ALA A 110 -1.31 6.43 -10.06
N LEU A 111 -0.40 6.92 -9.22
CA LEU A 111 -0.21 6.43 -7.85
C LEU A 111 -1.47 6.65 -6.99
N HIS A 112 -2.12 7.80 -7.12
CA HIS A 112 -3.32 8.09 -6.33
C HIS A 112 -4.53 7.30 -6.82
N TRP A 113 -4.72 7.16 -8.13
CA TRP A 113 -5.76 6.30 -8.68
C TRP A 113 -5.54 4.82 -8.32
N PHE A 114 -4.29 4.37 -8.25
CA PHE A 114 -3.98 3.04 -7.73
C PHE A 114 -4.38 2.89 -6.25
N SER A 115 -4.11 3.91 -5.43
CA SER A 115 -4.52 3.93 -4.01
C SER A 115 -6.05 3.96 -3.85
N VAL A 116 -6.77 4.62 -4.76
CA VAL A 116 -8.24 4.54 -4.84
C VAL A 116 -8.68 3.11 -5.15
N GLY A 117 -8.07 2.45 -6.13
CA GLY A 117 -8.36 1.06 -6.50
C GLY A 117 -8.16 0.08 -5.35
N ILE A 118 -7.02 0.17 -4.63
CA ILE A 118 -6.74 -0.65 -3.45
C ILE A 118 -7.80 -0.44 -2.36
N ALA A 119 -8.13 0.82 -2.06
CA ALA A 119 -9.12 1.13 -1.03
C ALA A 119 -10.51 0.60 -1.38
N LEU A 120 -10.92 0.69 -2.64
CA LEU A 120 -12.21 0.17 -3.12
C LEU A 120 -12.24 -1.36 -3.15
N HIS A 121 -11.12 -1.98 -3.50
CA HIS A 121 -10.99 -3.44 -3.43
C HIS A 121 -11.16 -3.95 -1.99
N HIS A 122 -10.53 -3.31 -0.99
CA HIS A 122 -10.76 -3.64 0.41
C HIS A 122 -12.20 -3.36 0.89
N ALA A 123 -12.92 -2.48 0.19
CA ALA A 123 -14.34 -2.21 0.43
C ALA A 123 -15.28 -3.16 -0.33
N GLU A 124 -14.74 -4.17 -1.03
CA GLU A 124 -15.51 -5.10 -1.88
C GLU A 124 -16.34 -4.38 -2.96
N GLN A 125 -15.85 -3.22 -3.42
CA GLN A 125 -16.44 -2.44 -4.52
C GLN A 125 -15.68 -2.75 -5.82
N THR A 126 -15.92 -3.94 -6.36
CA THR A 126 -15.14 -4.52 -7.48
C THR A 126 -15.13 -3.63 -8.72
N GLU A 127 -16.29 -3.21 -9.21
CA GLU A 127 -16.41 -2.41 -10.44
C GLU A 127 -15.72 -1.05 -10.30
N GLU A 128 -15.91 -0.37 -9.17
CA GLU A 128 -15.27 0.92 -8.92
C GLU A 128 -13.75 0.77 -8.71
N ALA A 129 -13.30 -0.34 -8.12
CA ALA A 129 -11.89 -0.65 -7.99
C ALA A 129 -11.25 -0.82 -9.38
N LEU A 130 -11.84 -1.62 -10.26
CA LEU A 130 -11.38 -1.81 -11.64
C LEU A 130 -11.39 -0.48 -12.41
N SER A 131 -12.45 0.32 -12.29
CA SER A 131 -12.55 1.65 -12.90
C SER A 131 -11.46 2.62 -12.40
N ALA A 132 -11.06 2.52 -11.14
CA ALA A 132 -9.95 3.30 -10.60
C ALA A 132 -8.58 2.79 -11.09
N LEU A 133 -8.41 1.47 -11.23
CA LEU A 133 -7.20 0.86 -11.77
C LEU A 133 -7.02 1.19 -13.25
N ASP A 134 -8.09 1.24 -14.04
CA ASP A 134 -8.03 1.71 -15.44
C ASP A 134 -7.56 3.15 -15.54
N ARG A 135 -8.02 4.03 -14.63
CA ARG A 135 -7.48 5.39 -14.52
C ARG A 135 -5.99 5.33 -14.16
N ALA A 136 -5.59 4.49 -13.22
CA ALA A 136 -4.19 4.34 -12.84
C ALA A 136 -3.32 3.91 -14.03
N VAL A 137 -3.75 2.93 -14.82
CA VAL A 137 -3.10 2.44 -16.05
C VAL A 137 -2.95 3.55 -17.09
N ARG A 138 -4.00 4.37 -17.30
CA ARG A 138 -3.96 5.50 -18.26
C ARG A 138 -2.90 6.54 -17.91
N TRP A 139 -2.70 6.82 -16.62
CA TRP A 139 -1.71 7.79 -16.14
C TRP A 139 -0.33 7.16 -15.86
N SER A 140 -0.18 5.83 -15.97
CA SER A 140 1.06 5.13 -15.64
C SER A 140 2.19 5.45 -16.61
N LEU A 141 3.34 5.82 -16.05
CA LEU A 141 4.62 5.90 -16.77
C LEU A 141 5.43 4.60 -16.61
N ASN A 142 5.62 4.13 -15.38
CA ASN A 142 6.49 2.98 -15.05
C ASN A 142 5.85 1.93 -14.14
N THR A 143 4.58 2.11 -13.78
CA THR A 143 3.81 1.24 -12.87
C THR A 143 2.67 0.50 -13.56
N ARG A 144 2.64 0.53 -14.90
CA ARG A 144 1.53 -0.03 -15.69
C ARG A 144 1.35 -1.53 -15.43
N SER A 145 2.43 -2.31 -15.43
CA SER A 145 2.38 -3.75 -15.16
C SER A 145 1.84 -4.05 -13.77
N LEU A 146 2.26 -3.29 -12.74
CA LEU A 146 1.71 -3.42 -11.38
C LEU A 146 0.20 -3.16 -11.34
N HIS A 147 -0.29 -2.12 -12.01
CA HIS A 147 -1.71 -1.79 -12.00
C HIS A 147 -2.55 -2.83 -12.77
N ARG A 148 -2.07 -3.33 -13.92
CA ARG A 148 -2.72 -4.41 -14.67
C ARG A 148 -2.77 -5.72 -13.88
N ALA A 149 -1.68 -6.08 -13.21
CA ALA A 149 -1.60 -7.27 -12.38
C ALA A 149 -2.50 -7.16 -11.13
N TYR A 150 -2.58 -5.98 -10.51
CA TYR A 150 -3.51 -5.77 -9.40
C TYR A 150 -4.98 -5.81 -9.85
N ALA A 151 -5.30 -5.33 -11.07
CA ALA A 151 -6.64 -5.48 -11.63
C ALA A 151 -7.02 -6.95 -11.85
N ALA A 152 -6.07 -7.77 -12.33
CA ALA A 152 -6.27 -9.23 -12.39
C ALA A 152 -6.51 -9.84 -11.00
N LEU A 153 -5.77 -9.39 -9.98
CA LEU A 153 -5.99 -9.84 -8.60
C LEU A 153 -7.40 -9.50 -8.09
N VAL A 154 -7.91 -8.30 -8.39
CA VAL A 154 -9.29 -7.89 -8.04
C VAL A 154 -10.33 -8.81 -8.69
N ARG A 155 -10.14 -9.17 -9.96
CA ARG A 155 -11.03 -10.10 -10.68
C ARG A 155 -11.04 -11.50 -10.07
N LEU A 156 -9.86 -12.03 -9.74
CA LEU A 156 -9.74 -13.31 -9.04
C LEU A 156 -10.45 -13.29 -7.68
N ASP A 157 -10.28 -12.20 -6.91
CA ASP A 157 -10.96 -12.05 -5.62
C ASP A 157 -12.49 -11.90 -5.76
N ALA A 158 -12.96 -11.41 -6.91
CA ALA A 158 -14.39 -11.37 -7.25
C ALA A 158 -14.95 -12.73 -7.72
N GLY A 159 -14.09 -13.75 -7.86
CA GLY A 159 -14.49 -15.12 -8.20
C GLY A 159 -14.34 -15.49 -9.68
N GLU A 160 -13.77 -14.61 -10.52
CA GLU A 160 -13.41 -14.97 -11.89
C GLU A 160 -12.32 -16.06 -11.88
N LEU A 161 -12.42 -17.03 -12.79
CA LEU A 161 -11.41 -18.07 -12.92
C LEU A 161 -10.15 -17.49 -13.59
N PRO A 162 -8.94 -17.99 -13.25
CA PRO A 162 -7.71 -17.58 -13.94
C PRO A 162 -7.76 -17.72 -15.46
N SER A 163 -8.53 -18.67 -15.99
CA SER A 163 -8.74 -18.89 -17.43
C SER A 163 -9.53 -17.78 -18.11
N ASP A 164 -10.34 -17.04 -17.35
CA ASP A 164 -11.27 -16.03 -17.87
C ASP A 164 -10.63 -14.63 -17.88
N ILE A 165 -9.44 -14.50 -17.28
CA ILE A 165 -8.72 -13.23 -17.20
C ILE A 165 -7.71 -13.15 -18.33
N ASP A 166 -8.01 -12.30 -19.31
CA ASP A 166 -7.15 -12.07 -20.48
C ASP A 166 -5.70 -11.76 -20.09
N ASP A 167 -4.78 -12.43 -20.78
CA ASP A 167 -3.33 -12.22 -20.68
C ASP A 167 -2.79 -12.37 -19.24
N LEU A 168 -3.43 -13.16 -18.36
CA LEU A 168 -3.01 -13.27 -16.96
C LEU A 168 -1.53 -13.67 -16.82
N ALA A 169 -1.08 -14.64 -17.61
CA ALA A 169 0.31 -15.08 -17.61
C ALA A 169 1.27 -13.95 -18.04
N GLU A 170 0.97 -13.27 -19.15
CA GLU A 170 1.77 -12.13 -19.64
C GLU A 170 1.82 -11.00 -18.60
N ARG A 171 0.71 -10.68 -17.94
CA ARG A 171 0.67 -9.65 -16.88
C ARG A 171 1.54 -10.02 -15.68
N ILE A 172 1.65 -11.30 -15.34
CA ILE A 172 2.54 -11.79 -14.29
C ILE A 172 3.99 -11.63 -14.74
N ASP A 173 4.34 -12.09 -15.93
CA ASP A 173 5.70 -12.00 -16.49
C ASP A 173 6.16 -10.54 -16.63
N ASP A 174 5.31 -9.67 -17.15
CA ASP A 174 5.53 -8.22 -17.24
C ASP A 174 5.82 -7.60 -15.87
N LEU A 175 5.08 -8.02 -14.83
CA LEU A 175 5.29 -7.52 -13.48
C LEU A 175 6.58 -8.07 -12.88
N GLU A 176 6.93 -9.33 -13.12
CA GLU A 176 8.19 -9.94 -12.68
C GLU A 176 9.41 -9.23 -13.29
N ALA A 177 9.33 -8.87 -14.58
CA ALA A 177 10.40 -8.15 -15.28
C ALA A 177 10.50 -6.67 -14.90
N ALA A 178 9.39 -6.05 -14.46
CA ALA A 178 9.35 -4.63 -14.15
C ALA A 178 9.95 -4.30 -12.77
N ARG A 179 10.59 -3.12 -12.65
CA ARG A 179 11.06 -2.59 -11.36
C ARG A 179 9.95 -2.46 -10.32
N CYS A 180 8.70 -2.24 -10.74
CA CYS A 180 7.54 -2.19 -9.85
C CYS A 180 7.03 -3.57 -9.39
N GLY A 181 7.62 -4.66 -9.87
CA GLY A 181 7.50 -6.02 -9.32
C GLY A 181 8.19 -6.18 -7.95
N GLU A 182 9.09 -5.26 -7.60
CA GLU A 182 9.67 -5.19 -6.26
C GLU A 182 8.74 -4.51 -5.25
N GLY A 183 9.06 -4.63 -3.97
CA GLY A 183 8.31 -3.96 -2.91
C GLY A 183 6.86 -4.44 -2.87
N PHE A 184 5.91 -3.56 -3.20
CA PHE A 184 4.48 -3.90 -3.26
C PHE A 184 4.15 -4.90 -4.39
N GLY A 185 4.89 -4.89 -5.50
CA GLY A 185 4.71 -5.89 -6.56
C GLY A 185 4.93 -7.33 -6.08
N ARG A 186 5.83 -7.54 -5.11
CA ARG A 186 6.04 -8.86 -4.48
C ARG A 186 4.79 -9.35 -3.74
N PHE A 187 3.97 -8.45 -3.20
CA PHE A 187 2.69 -8.83 -2.62
C PHE A 187 1.72 -9.33 -3.70
N VAL A 188 1.59 -8.58 -4.79
CA VAL A 188 0.68 -8.92 -5.91
C VAL A 188 1.10 -10.22 -6.59
N LEU A 189 2.36 -10.34 -7.00
CA LEU A 189 2.92 -11.56 -7.59
C LEU A 189 2.72 -12.77 -6.69
N GLY A 190 2.92 -12.60 -5.39
CA GLY A 190 2.73 -13.67 -4.41
C GLY A 190 1.30 -14.20 -4.37
N LEU A 191 0.31 -13.33 -4.52
CA LEU A 191 -1.11 -13.70 -4.55
C LEU A 191 -1.55 -14.28 -5.90
N LEU A 192 -1.06 -13.71 -7.01
CA LEU A 192 -1.34 -14.23 -8.36
C LEU A 192 -0.77 -15.64 -8.54
N HIS A 193 0.48 -15.88 -8.13
CA HIS A 193 1.07 -17.22 -8.15
C HIS A 193 0.32 -18.21 -7.24
N ALA A 194 -0.21 -17.74 -6.10
CA ALA A 194 -1.01 -18.60 -5.23
C ALA A 194 -2.33 -19.01 -5.90
N ALA A 195 -2.98 -18.07 -6.61
CA ALA A 195 -4.20 -18.35 -7.36
C ALA A 195 -3.95 -19.28 -8.56
N GLY A 196 -2.79 -19.15 -9.22
CA GLY A 196 -2.36 -20.04 -10.29
C GLY A 196 -1.82 -21.41 -9.83
N GLY A 197 -1.78 -21.67 -8.52
CA GLY A 197 -1.31 -22.94 -7.96
C GLY A 197 0.22 -23.09 -7.82
N ASP A 198 1.03 -22.11 -8.24
CA ASP A 198 2.48 -22.11 -8.02
C ASP A 198 2.82 -21.70 -6.58
N ARG A 199 2.72 -22.68 -5.68
CA ARG A 199 3.01 -22.51 -4.25
C ARG A 199 4.45 -22.05 -3.98
N GLY A 200 5.40 -22.46 -4.84
CA GLY A 200 6.82 -22.18 -4.68
C GLY A 200 7.13 -20.70 -4.92
N ARG A 201 6.71 -20.17 -6.08
CA ARG A 201 6.83 -18.75 -6.40
C ARG A 201 6.00 -17.91 -5.44
N ALA A 202 4.75 -18.28 -5.18
CA ALA A 202 3.88 -17.57 -4.24
C ALA A 202 4.57 -17.34 -2.88
N ARG A 203 5.10 -18.42 -2.29
CA ARG A 203 5.81 -18.35 -1.00
C ARG A 203 7.03 -17.42 -1.06
N ARG A 204 7.85 -17.52 -2.12
CA ARG A 204 9.05 -16.69 -2.30
C ARG A 204 8.71 -15.21 -2.27
N HIS A 205 7.74 -14.79 -3.09
CA HIS A 205 7.31 -13.40 -3.19
C HIS A 205 6.72 -12.87 -1.87
N LEU A 206 5.81 -13.61 -1.24
CA LEU A 206 5.15 -13.19 0.01
C LEU A 206 6.13 -13.08 1.20
N VAL A 207 7.11 -13.98 1.31
CA VAL A 207 8.13 -13.91 2.37
C VAL A 207 9.00 -12.67 2.21
N ILE A 208 9.43 -12.36 0.98
CA ILE A 208 10.22 -11.15 0.69
C ILE A 208 9.41 -9.90 1.05
N PHE A 209 8.14 -9.85 0.64
CA PHE A 209 7.24 -8.74 0.98
C PHE A 209 7.10 -8.54 2.49
N ILE A 210 6.85 -9.61 3.25
CA ILE A 210 6.68 -9.51 4.71
C ILE A 210 7.98 -9.03 5.37
N ARG A 211 9.12 -9.65 5.05
CA ARG A 211 10.42 -9.30 5.66
C ARG A 211 10.79 -7.83 5.43
N ARG A 212 10.54 -7.31 4.23
CA ARG A 212 10.85 -5.91 3.88
C ARG A 212 10.02 -4.87 4.63
N ASN A 213 8.81 -5.23 5.07
CA ASN A 213 7.84 -4.26 5.57
C ASN A 213 7.50 -4.42 7.07
N GLN A 214 7.69 -5.60 7.66
CA GLN A 214 7.18 -5.87 9.01
C GLN A 214 7.90 -5.14 10.15
N HIS A 215 9.18 -4.78 9.96
CA HIS A 215 10.01 -4.15 10.98
C HIS A 215 10.01 -2.62 10.91
N ASP A 216 9.56 -2.04 9.80
CA ASP A 216 9.37 -0.59 9.67
C ASP A 216 8.00 -0.21 10.27
N PRO A 217 7.93 0.57 11.36
CA PRO A 217 6.66 0.83 12.05
C PRO A 217 5.62 1.52 11.16
N MET A 218 6.06 2.43 10.28
CA MET A 218 5.19 3.17 9.38
C MET A 218 4.56 2.25 8.32
N ARG A 219 5.38 1.39 7.70
CA ARG A 219 4.91 0.41 6.71
C ARG A 219 4.07 -0.68 7.38
N ALA A 220 4.43 -1.12 8.59
CA ALA A 220 3.66 -2.10 9.32
C ALA A 220 2.24 -1.60 9.65
N VAL A 221 2.06 -0.29 9.84
CA VAL A 221 0.74 0.34 10.03
C VAL A 221 0.01 0.55 8.71
N THR A 222 0.67 1.14 7.72
CA THR A 222 0.02 1.53 6.45
C THR A 222 -0.24 0.35 5.50
N LEU A 223 0.48 -0.77 5.67
CA LEU A 223 0.30 -2.03 4.93
C LEU A 223 -0.24 -3.16 5.85
N ALA A 224 -0.89 -2.82 6.96
CA ALA A 224 -1.33 -3.80 7.95
C ALA A 224 -2.25 -4.86 7.33
N HIS A 225 -3.14 -4.46 6.42
CA HIS A 225 -4.05 -5.35 5.74
C HIS A 225 -3.29 -6.30 4.78
N GLU A 226 -2.41 -5.77 3.95
CA GLU A 226 -1.63 -6.56 2.99
C GLU A 226 -0.68 -7.52 3.70
N LEU A 227 -0.05 -7.10 4.80
CA LEU A 227 0.76 -7.97 5.65
C LEU A 227 -0.07 -9.09 6.26
N ARG A 228 -1.29 -8.80 6.73
CA ARG A 228 -2.21 -9.83 7.23
C ARG A 228 -2.59 -10.81 6.13
N ARG A 229 -2.99 -10.32 4.95
CA ARG A 229 -3.37 -11.14 3.81
C ARG A 229 -2.22 -12.02 3.32
N ALA A 230 -1.01 -11.48 3.21
CA ALA A 230 0.19 -12.25 2.86
C ALA A 230 0.46 -13.39 3.86
N ARG A 231 0.33 -13.13 5.17
CA ARG A 231 0.52 -14.16 6.21
C ARG A 231 -0.56 -15.24 6.15
N LEU A 232 -1.81 -14.87 5.90
CA LEU A 232 -2.91 -15.83 5.76
C LEU A 232 -2.71 -16.72 4.54
N CYS A 233 -2.34 -16.13 3.40
CA CYS A 233 -2.00 -16.87 2.19
C CYS A 233 -0.85 -17.87 2.45
N LEU A 234 0.23 -17.44 3.12
CA LEU A 234 1.33 -18.34 3.49
C LEU A 234 0.92 -19.49 4.41
N ARG A 235 -0.08 -19.29 5.28
CA ARG A 235 -0.63 -20.35 6.13
C ARG A 235 -1.44 -21.35 5.30
N ALA A 236 -2.30 -20.86 4.40
CA ALA A 236 -3.05 -21.72 3.47
C ALA A 236 -2.11 -22.57 2.59
N LEU A 237 -1.02 -21.96 2.10
CA LEU A 237 0.04 -22.64 1.34
C LEU A 237 0.85 -23.68 2.15
N ARG A 238 0.67 -23.77 3.47
CA ARG A 238 1.25 -24.84 4.31
C ARG A 238 0.23 -25.94 4.63
N GLY A 239 -1.05 -25.59 4.70
CA GLY A 239 -2.13 -26.48 5.13
C GLY A 239 -2.74 -27.34 4.02
N SER A 240 -2.54 -27.02 2.73
CA SER A 240 -2.98 -27.93 1.67
C SER A 240 -2.05 -29.15 1.61
N PRO A 241 -2.57 -30.39 1.69
CA PRO A 241 -1.77 -31.60 1.60
C PRO A 241 -0.99 -31.61 0.27
N GLN A 242 0.27 -32.06 0.32
CA GLN A 242 0.97 -32.47 -0.88
C GLN A 242 0.13 -33.56 -1.55
N SER A 243 -0.24 -33.42 -2.82
CA SER A 243 -0.59 -34.59 -3.62
C SER A 243 0.59 -35.57 -3.48
N PRO A 244 0.36 -36.84 -3.08
CA PRO A 244 1.46 -37.76 -2.86
C PRO A 244 2.25 -37.86 -4.17
N SER A 245 3.54 -37.57 -4.08
CA SER A 245 4.51 -37.93 -5.11
C SER A 245 4.30 -39.40 -5.44
N SER A 246 4.18 -39.72 -6.73
CA SER A 246 4.06 -41.09 -7.23
C SER A 246 5.01 -42.03 -6.48
N PRO A 247 4.57 -43.23 -6.09
CA PRO A 247 5.44 -44.17 -5.40
C PRO A 247 6.67 -44.47 -6.26
N PRO A 248 7.86 -44.68 -5.66
CA PRO A 248 9.05 -45.03 -6.42
C PRO A 248 8.81 -46.32 -7.22
N PRO A 249 9.41 -46.45 -8.41
CA PRO A 249 9.23 -47.64 -9.23
C PRO A 249 9.67 -48.88 -8.45
N SER A 250 8.77 -49.85 -8.35
CA SER A 250 9.01 -51.16 -7.76
C SER A 250 10.19 -51.84 -8.48
N GLN A 251 11.22 -52.18 -7.71
CA GLN A 251 12.38 -52.92 -8.22
C GLN A 251 11.93 -54.31 -8.71
N PRO A 252 12.44 -54.80 -9.85
CA PRO A 252 12.11 -56.14 -10.33
C PRO A 252 12.67 -57.20 -9.38
N VAL A 253 11.80 -58.11 -8.95
CA VAL A 253 12.16 -59.32 -8.21
C VAL A 253 12.94 -60.25 -9.14
N PRO A 254 14.15 -60.73 -8.77
CA PRO A 254 14.86 -61.70 -9.58
C PRO A 254 14.13 -63.05 -9.56
N ALA A 255 13.88 -63.59 -10.74
CA ALA A 255 13.36 -64.95 -10.91
C ALA A 255 14.41 -65.95 -10.40
N GLY A 256 14.03 -66.74 -9.40
CA GLY A 256 14.69 -67.99 -9.03
C GLY A 256 13.92 -69.17 -9.62
#